data_AF-A0A8H7LU30-F1
#
_entry.id   AF-A0A8H7LU30-F1
#
_cell.length_a   1.000
_cell.length_b   1.000
_cell.length_c   1.000
_cell.angle_alpha   90.00
_cell.angle_beta   90.00
_cell.angle_gamma   90.00
#
_symmetry.space_group_name_H-M   'P 1'
#
loop_
_entity.id
_entity.type
_entity.pdbx_description
1 polymer ?
#
loop_
_entity_poly.entity_id
_entity_poly.type
_entity_poly.pdbx_seq_one_letter_code
_entity_poly.pdbx_strand_id
1 'polypeptide(L)'
;MEELFCMLAQEGSSKSLSKFSLKLQRGDHRYHGRSKGSSPLYPSLVQIFRSLTSIHLSYVRAIWKNVSFSALLTELWVEDSFVTDAYIRKFFLVLNTAPELRELTVVGMVNHTITSVPVVVSLPKLKSLCLEGISLNLLKLFFNTLSPGSCRLTVNLVYILFGLPLDTFSEYKSNLLLFRQRPIHKLIVVKDQDWPSKEELADLLQSALALKILVLSGVTITHDLLQVFTPPSLPTSSQNAATGFPKLETLELHATSFHPELKHFRDGFDNLLAHHPLQRMVLAGTTWLLPTLESLPLEKDDEIVDWLKDRIPQFYFSAEPGDMATHYGMWQLWDV
;
A
#
# COMPACT_ATOMS: atom_id res chain seq x y z
N MET A 1 22.06 -4.71 -18.04
CA MET A 1 22.50 -4.27 -16.70
C MET A 1 23.93 -3.73 -16.73
N GLU A 2 24.92 -4.49 -17.20
CA GLU A 2 26.31 -3.99 -17.26
C GLU A 2 26.46 -2.74 -18.15
N GLU A 3 25.85 -2.70 -19.33
CA GLU A 3 25.86 -1.51 -20.21
C GLU A 3 25.20 -0.28 -19.57
N LEU A 4 24.10 -0.46 -18.85
CA LEU A 4 23.45 0.63 -18.11
C LEU A 4 24.36 1.16 -16.99
N PHE A 5 25.12 0.28 -16.35
CA PHE A 5 26.12 0.66 -15.36
C PHE A 5 27.36 1.31 -15.99
N CYS A 6 27.73 0.95 -17.23
CA CYS A 6 28.74 1.69 -18.00
C CYS A 6 28.28 3.14 -18.20
N MET A 7 27.05 3.33 -18.67
CA MET A 7 26.50 4.66 -18.93
C MET A 7 26.45 5.49 -17.64
N LEU A 8 25.98 4.92 -16.53
CA LEU A 8 25.94 5.61 -15.24
C LEU A 8 27.32 5.93 -14.66
N ALA A 9 28.31 5.04 -14.84
CA ALA A 9 29.67 5.29 -14.40
C ALA A 9 30.37 6.37 -15.24
N GLN A 10 30.03 6.47 -16.53
CA GLN A 10 30.54 7.52 -17.43
C GLN A 10 29.92 8.88 -17.08
N GLU A 11 28.59 8.94 -16.94
CA GLU A 11 27.86 10.17 -16.62
C GLU A 11 28.07 10.64 -15.17
N GLY A 12 28.21 9.71 -14.22
CA GLY A 12 28.38 10.01 -12.78
C GLY A 12 29.73 10.64 -12.40
N SER A 13 30.67 10.75 -13.34
CA SER A 13 31.89 11.54 -13.18
C SER A 13 31.66 13.05 -13.36
N SER A 14 30.52 13.41 -13.93
CA SER A 14 30.00 14.78 -14.00
C SER A 14 29.15 15.08 -12.77
N LYS A 15 29.16 16.32 -12.31
CA LYS A 15 28.60 16.78 -11.02
C LYS A 15 27.12 16.37 -10.79
N SER A 16 26.80 16.07 -9.53
CA SER A 16 25.49 16.15 -8.83
C SER A 16 24.34 15.19 -9.18
N LEU A 17 24.58 13.90 -9.45
CA LEU A 17 23.49 12.93 -9.41
C LEU A 17 23.02 12.71 -7.96
N SER A 18 21.85 13.25 -7.60
CA SER A 18 21.23 13.06 -6.27
C SER A 18 20.02 12.12 -6.30
N LYS A 19 19.42 11.88 -7.46
CA LYS A 19 18.28 10.99 -7.64
C LYS A 19 18.57 9.95 -8.71
N PHE A 20 18.03 8.75 -8.54
CA PHE A 20 18.20 7.66 -9.48
C PHE A 20 16.94 6.81 -9.55
N SER A 21 16.45 6.58 -10.77
CA SER A 21 15.34 5.66 -11.06
C SER A 21 15.74 4.65 -12.12
N LEU A 22 15.51 3.37 -11.83
CA LEU A 22 15.70 2.29 -12.80
C LEU A 22 14.51 1.33 -12.79
N LYS A 23 13.94 1.06 -13.96
CA LYS A 23 12.86 0.09 -14.17
C LYS A 23 13.24 -0.85 -15.29
N LEU A 24 13.15 -2.14 -15.00
CA LEU A 24 13.25 -3.19 -16.01
C LEU A 24 11.85 -3.61 -16.45
N GLN A 25 11.71 -3.96 -17.73
CA GLN A 25 10.43 -4.37 -18.28
C GLN A 25 10.05 -5.76 -17.74
N ARG A 26 8.79 -5.93 -17.28
CA ARG A 26 8.26 -7.12 -16.59
C ARG A 26 8.32 -8.45 -17.38
N GLY A 27 8.82 -8.44 -18.63
CA GLY A 27 9.02 -9.63 -19.47
C GLY A 27 10.43 -10.23 -19.43
N ASP A 28 11.44 -9.46 -19.01
CA ASP A 28 12.86 -9.87 -19.09
C ASP A 28 13.31 -10.79 -17.95
N HIS A 29 12.42 -11.10 -17.00
CA HIS A 29 12.73 -11.90 -15.82
C HIS A 29 13.20 -13.34 -16.12
N ARG A 30 12.99 -13.84 -17.34
CA ARG A 30 13.50 -15.16 -17.76
C ARG A 30 15.00 -15.17 -18.01
N TYR A 31 15.67 -14.03 -18.07
CA TYR A 31 17.14 -13.96 -18.11
C TYR A 31 17.73 -14.16 -16.70
N HIS A 32 17.55 -15.35 -16.14
CA HIS A 32 18.38 -15.87 -15.04
C HIS A 32 19.72 -16.39 -15.57
N GLY A 33 20.37 -15.57 -16.42
CA GLY A 33 21.76 -15.78 -16.78
C GLY A 33 22.58 -15.63 -15.51
N ARG A 34 23.21 -16.73 -15.08
CA ARG A 34 24.30 -16.72 -14.11
C ARG A 34 25.40 -15.78 -14.61
N SER A 35 25.30 -14.48 -14.34
CA SER A 35 26.45 -13.60 -14.41
C SER A 35 27.41 -14.05 -13.32
N LYS A 36 28.40 -14.85 -13.72
CA LYS A 36 29.45 -15.39 -12.84
C LYS A 36 30.66 -14.47 -12.74
N GLY A 37 30.61 -13.27 -13.31
CA GLY A 37 31.68 -12.27 -13.21
C GLY A 37 31.17 -11.04 -12.48
N SER A 38 31.88 -10.59 -11.45
CA SER A 38 31.73 -9.21 -10.99
C SER A 38 32.17 -8.30 -12.13
N SER A 39 31.22 -7.63 -12.78
CA SER A 39 31.52 -6.60 -13.77
C SER A 39 32.55 -5.62 -13.19
N PRO A 40 33.59 -5.21 -13.94
CA PRO A 40 34.62 -4.29 -13.46
C PRO A 40 34.06 -2.91 -13.03
N LEU A 41 32.81 -2.61 -13.40
CA LEU A 41 32.12 -1.34 -13.12
C LEU A 41 31.38 -1.31 -11.78
N TYR A 42 31.33 -2.46 -11.11
CA TYR A 42 30.62 -2.61 -9.85
C TYR A 42 31.10 -1.63 -8.74
N PRO A 43 32.41 -1.36 -8.54
CA PRO A 43 32.86 -0.40 -7.55
C PRO A 43 32.34 1.03 -7.78
N SER A 44 32.32 1.48 -9.04
CA SER A 44 31.83 2.83 -9.40
C SER A 44 30.35 2.99 -9.09
N LEU A 45 29.56 1.93 -9.32
CA LEU A 45 28.14 1.94 -8.99
C LEU A 45 27.87 2.01 -7.48
N VAL A 46 28.64 1.28 -6.68
CA VAL A 46 28.55 1.36 -5.21
C VAL A 46 28.88 2.78 -4.74
N GLN A 47 29.82 3.46 -5.41
CA GLN A 47 30.13 4.86 -5.11
C GLN A 47 28.98 5.81 -5.47
N ILE A 48 28.31 5.60 -6.60
CA ILE A 48 27.12 6.38 -6.99
C ILE A 48 25.99 6.19 -5.96
N PHE A 49 25.70 4.97 -5.53
CA PHE A 49 24.66 4.74 -4.50
C PHE A 49 24.93 5.47 -3.18
N ARG A 50 26.20 5.78 -2.88
CA ARG A 50 26.55 6.56 -1.68
C ARG A 50 26.35 8.06 -1.84
N SER A 51 26.22 8.61 -3.05
CA SER A 51 25.93 10.04 -3.24
C SER A 51 24.44 10.34 -3.38
N LEU A 52 23.61 9.32 -3.58
CA LEU A 52 22.18 9.49 -3.86
C LEU A 52 21.37 9.80 -2.60
N THR A 53 20.42 10.73 -2.75
CA THR A 53 19.40 11.07 -1.75
C THR A 53 18.08 10.36 -2.01
N SER A 54 17.82 9.93 -3.25
CA SER A 54 16.61 9.18 -3.65
C SER A 54 16.96 8.06 -4.62
N ILE A 55 16.45 6.86 -4.36
CA ILE A 55 16.67 5.66 -5.18
C ILE A 55 15.33 4.97 -5.43
N HIS A 56 14.95 4.79 -6.69
CA HIS A 56 13.79 3.98 -7.08
C HIS A 56 14.22 2.82 -7.97
N LEU A 57 13.92 1.59 -7.58
CA LEU A 57 14.30 0.38 -8.30
C LEU A 57 13.07 -0.49 -8.57
N SER A 58 12.69 -0.66 -9.84
CA SER A 58 11.54 -1.46 -10.27
C SER A 58 11.99 -2.66 -11.08
N TYR A 59 11.62 -3.86 -10.66
CA TYR A 59 11.95 -5.13 -11.34
C TYR A 59 13.46 -5.39 -11.46
N VAL A 60 14.29 -4.65 -10.71
CA VAL A 60 15.73 -4.80 -10.64
C VAL A 60 16.07 -5.67 -9.43
N ARG A 61 16.63 -6.86 -9.68
CA ARG A 61 17.25 -7.64 -8.60
C ARG A 61 18.53 -6.96 -8.16
N ALA A 62 18.40 -5.99 -7.27
CA ALA A 62 19.53 -5.30 -6.69
C ALA A 62 20.42 -6.31 -5.97
N ILE A 63 21.72 -6.22 -6.21
CA ILE A 63 22.71 -7.02 -5.49
C ILE A 63 22.95 -6.36 -4.14
N TRP A 64 21.95 -6.43 -3.25
CA TRP A 64 22.01 -5.85 -1.90
C TRP A 64 23.24 -6.34 -1.10
N LYS A 65 23.86 -7.45 -1.51
CA LYS A 65 25.04 -8.01 -0.83
C LYS A 65 26.18 -7.00 -0.66
N ASN A 66 26.41 -6.12 -1.63
CA ASN A 66 27.52 -5.16 -1.54
C ASN A 66 27.08 -3.71 -1.76
N VAL A 67 25.78 -3.44 -1.63
CA VAL A 67 25.27 -2.06 -1.56
C VAL A 67 25.31 -1.61 -0.11
N SER A 68 25.84 -0.42 0.13
CA SER A 68 25.70 0.30 1.40
C SER A 68 25.15 1.67 1.05
N PHE A 69 24.02 2.04 1.64
CA PHE A 69 23.53 3.40 1.48
C PHE A 69 24.39 4.36 2.30
N SER A 70 24.45 5.61 1.88
CA SER A 70 25.04 6.65 2.71
C SER A 70 23.98 7.25 3.64
N ALA A 71 24.45 8.06 4.58
CA ALA A 71 23.59 8.94 5.36
C ALA A 71 22.89 10.02 4.50
N LEU A 72 23.09 10.08 3.18
CA LEU A 72 22.36 11.03 2.34
C LEU A 72 21.02 10.47 1.86
N LEU A 73 20.83 9.14 1.89
CA LEU A 73 19.62 8.52 1.37
C LEU A 73 18.42 8.88 2.26
N THR A 74 17.50 9.67 1.70
CA THR A 74 16.26 10.08 2.36
C THR A 74 15.03 9.37 1.83
N GLU A 75 15.10 8.81 0.62
CA GLU A 75 13.97 8.17 -0.05
C GLU A 75 14.43 6.87 -0.74
N LEU A 76 13.71 5.78 -0.49
CA LEU A 76 13.95 4.50 -1.13
C LEU A 76 12.62 3.89 -1.58
N TRP A 77 12.53 3.59 -2.86
CA TRP A 77 11.41 2.87 -3.45
C TRP A 77 11.94 1.60 -4.10
N VAL A 78 11.33 0.46 -3.79
CA VAL A 78 11.71 -0.84 -4.36
C VAL A 78 10.46 -1.61 -4.77
N GLU A 79 10.38 -1.99 -6.04
CA GLU A 79 9.40 -2.93 -6.57
C GLU A 79 10.11 -4.19 -7.08
N ASP A 80 9.75 -5.35 -6.55
CA ASP A 80 10.31 -6.63 -6.97
C ASP A 80 9.27 -7.74 -6.76
N SER A 81 9.10 -8.67 -7.70
CA SER A 81 7.98 -9.61 -7.71
C SER A 81 8.25 -10.90 -6.93
N PHE A 82 9.49 -11.38 -6.91
CA PHE A 82 9.85 -12.64 -6.25
C PHE A 82 11.21 -12.56 -5.59
N VAL A 83 11.23 -12.65 -4.26
CA VAL A 83 12.42 -12.43 -3.45
C VAL A 83 12.72 -13.64 -2.58
N THR A 84 13.99 -14.08 -2.56
CA THR A 84 14.44 -15.17 -1.68
C THR A 84 14.67 -14.67 -0.26
N ASP A 85 14.67 -15.57 0.74
CA ASP A 85 14.99 -15.21 2.13
C ASP A 85 16.36 -14.51 2.24
N ALA A 86 17.35 -14.98 1.47
CA ALA A 86 18.68 -14.37 1.43
C ALA A 86 18.66 -12.95 0.86
N TYR A 87 17.76 -12.66 -0.08
CA TYR A 87 17.57 -11.32 -0.62
C TYR A 87 16.96 -10.39 0.43
N ILE A 88 15.89 -10.83 1.09
CA ILE A 88 15.18 -10.05 2.11
C ILE A 88 16.08 -9.75 3.31
N ARG A 89 16.84 -10.74 3.80
CA ARG A 89 17.84 -10.52 4.86
C ARG A 89 18.84 -9.43 4.49
N LYS A 90 19.36 -9.48 3.27
CA LYS A 90 20.30 -8.45 2.79
C LYS A 90 19.63 -7.10 2.64
N PHE A 91 18.42 -7.05 2.11
CA PHE A 91 17.66 -5.82 2.01
C PHE A 91 17.52 -5.12 3.37
N PHE A 92 17.11 -5.84 4.42
CA PHE A 92 17.03 -5.28 5.78
C PHE A 92 18.39 -4.87 6.35
N LEU A 93 19.45 -5.65 6.11
CA LEU A 93 20.81 -5.25 6.51
C LEU A 93 21.24 -3.95 5.84
N VAL A 94 20.95 -3.77 4.55
CA VAL A 94 21.28 -2.56 3.81
C VAL A 94 20.43 -1.38 4.28
N LEU A 95 19.15 -1.57 4.59
CA LEU A 95 18.31 -0.52 5.17
C LEU A 95 18.92 0.07 6.45
N ASN A 96 19.55 -0.76 7.29
CA ASN A 96 20.18 -0.30 8.53
C ASN A 96 21.38 0.65 8.30
N THR A 97 21.86 0.78 7.05
CA THR A 97 22.93 1.72 6.68
C THR A 97 22.40 3.12 6.27
N ALA A 98 21.08 3.31 6.23
CA ALA A 98 20.43 4.56 5.85
C ALA A 98 19.72 5.24 7.04
N PRO A 99 20.44 5.81 8.01
CA PRO A 99 19.84 6.40 9.22
C PRO A 99 19.01 7.66 8.93
N GLU A 100 19.26 8.32 7.80
CA GLU A 100 18.53 9.51 7.35
C GLU A 100 17.30 9.20 6.49
N LEU A 101 16.98 7.91 6.27
CA LEU A 101 15.85 7.49 5.45
C LEU A 101 14.54 7.99 6.07
N ARG A 102 13.78 8.76 5.28
CA ARG A 102 12.50 9.37 5.66
C ARG A 102 11.32 8.68 5.01
N GLU A 103 11.51 8.17 3.79
CA GLU A 103 10.46 7.59 2.97
C GLU A 103 10.93 6.23 2.46
N LEU A 104 10.17 5.19 2.79
CA LEU A 104 10.40 3.83 2.33
C LEU A 104 9.13 3.29 1.69
N THR A 105 9.21 2.93 0.41
CA THR A 105 8.12 2.29 -0.31
C THR A 105 8.57 0.95 -0.85
N VAL A 106 7.80 -0.09 -0.55
CA VAL A 106 8.08 -1.47 -0.98
C VAL A 106 6.86 -2.02 -1.68
N VAL A 107 7.02 -2.38 -2.95
CA VAL A 107 5.92 -2.79 -3.83
C VAL A 107 6.15 -4.21 -4.34
N GLY A 108 5.11 -5.02 -4.35
CA GLY A 108 5.04 -6.30 -5.06
C GLY A 108 5.93 -7.42 -4.51
N MET A 109 6.62 -7.24 -3.37
CA MET A 109 7.54 -8.24 -2.83
C MET A 109 6.80 -9.46 -2.29
N VAL A 110 6.87 -10.56 -3.02
CA VAL A 110 6.28 -11.85 -2.62
C VAL A 110 7.36 -12.85 -2.18
N ASN A 111 7.13 -13.46 -1.03
CA ASN A 111 7.86 -14.63 -0.54
C ASN A 111 6.95 -15.51 0.33
N HIS A 112 7.02 -16.81 0.11
CA HIS A 112 6.17 -17.83 0.75
C HIS A 112 6.84 -18.57 1.93
N THR A 113 8.16 -18.50 2.08
CA THR A 113 8.95 -19.37 2.96
C THR A 113 9.66 -18.67 4.11
N ILE A 114 9.52 -17.35 4.26
CA ILE A 114 10.25 -16.59 5.29
C ILE A 114 9.94 -17.12 6.69
N THR A 115 10.97 -17.62 7.37
CA THR A 115 10.85 -18.15 8.73
C THR A 115 11.22 -17.11 9.81
N SER A 116 12.13 -16.18 9.53
CA SER A 116 12.46 -15.01 10.37
C SER A 116 13.70 -14.28 9.82
N VAL A 117 13.92 -13.04 10.23
CA VAL A 117 15.20 -12.34 10.08
C VAL A 117 15.68 -11.91 11.47
N PRO A 118 16.89 -12.30 11.91
CA PRO A 118 17.39 -12.00 13.27
C PRO A 118 17.97 -10.57 13.39
N VAL A 119 17.44 -9.61 12.63
CA VAL A 119 17.99 -8.25 12.56
C VAL A 119 16.89 -7.28 12.94
N VAL A 120 17.14 -6.44 13.94
CA VAL A 120 16.29 -5.26 14.18
C VAL A 120 16.89 -4.12 13.36
N VAL A 121 16.06 -3.49 12.54
CA VAL A 121 16.44 -2.34 11.71
C VAL A 121 15.92 -1.07 12.37
N SER A 122 16.82 -0.12 12.59
CA SER A 122 16.49 1.17 13.19
C SER A 122 16.51 2.25 12.12
N LEU A 123 15.35 2.86 11.86
CA LEU A 123 15.18 3.98 10.93
C LEU A 123 14.60 5.17 11.68
N PRO A 124 15.42 5.88 12.49
CA PRO A 124 14.92 6.86 13.46
C PRO A 124 14.25 8.09 12.80
N LYS A 125 14.57 8.36 11.52
CA LYS A 125 14.02 9.49 10.76
C LYS A 125 12.89 9.11 9.80
N LEU A 126 12.45 7.84 9.84
CA LEU A 126 11.39 7.35 8.95
C LEU A 126 10.07 8.07 9.26
N LYS A 127 9.57 8.82 8.28
CA LYS A 127 8.31 9.56 8.34
C LYS A 127 7.18 8.81 7.64
N SER A 128 7.49 8.09 6.57
CA SER A 128 6.51 7.33 5.78
C SER A 128 7.04 5.95 5.44
N LEU A 129 6.18 4.95 5.64
CA LEU A 129 6.39 3.57 5.23
C LEU A 129 5.19 3.15 4.39
N CYS A 130 5.40 2.87 3.10
CA CYS A 130 4.38 2.36 2.21
C CYS A 130 4.68 0.90 1.85
N LEU A 131 3.74 0.01 2.11
CA LEU A 131 3.85 -1.41 1.84
C LEU A 131 2.71 -1.82 0.91
N GLU A 132 3.04 -2.12 -0.34
CA GLU A 132 2.04 -2.37 -1.37
C GLU A 132 2.20 -3.73 -2.00
N GLY A 133 1.16 -4.55 -1.97
CA GLY A 133 1.22 -5.84 -2.66
C GLY A 133 2.28 -6.81 -2.13
N ILE A 134 2.67 -6.67 -0.88
CA ILE A 134 3.65 -7.55 -0.24
C ILE A 134 2.96 -8.76 0.37
N SER A 135 3.59 -9.94 0.47
CA SER A 135 2.92 -11.09 1.13
C SER A 135 2.68 -10.84 2.64
N LEU A 136 1.69 -11.52 3.25
CA LEU A 136 1.44 -11.42 4.71
C LEU A 136 2.67 -11.76 5.55
N ASN A 137 3.44 -12.76 5.13
CA ASN A 137 4.69 -13.15 5.80
C ASN A 137 5.70 -12.02 5.80
N LEU A 138 5.80 -11.29 4.67
CA LEU A 138 6.69 -10.14 4.56
C LEU A 138 6.14 -8.95 5.37
N LEU A 139 4.83 -8.71 5.38
CA LEU A 139 4.21 -7.67 6.22
C LEU A 139 4.52 -7.91 7.71
N LYS A 140 4.33 -9.14 8.19
CA LYS A 140 4.70 -9.58 9.55
C LYS A 140 6.19 -9.34 9.81
N LEU A 141 7.04 -9.66 8.83
CA LEU A 141 8.47 -9.44 8.95
C LEU A 141 8.79 -7.93 9.08
N PHE A 142 8.20 -7.06 8.26
CA PHE A 142 8.39 -5.60 8.38
C PHE A 142 7.98 -5.10 9.77
N PHE A 143 6.84 -5.57 10.30
CA PHE A 143 6.34 -5.15 11.61
C PHE A 143 7.23 -5.59 12.77
N ASN A 144 7.86 -6.76 12.66
CA ASN A 144 8.76 -7.31 13.67
C ASN A 144 10.19 -6.78 13.57
N THR A 145 10.65 -6.45 12.35
CA THR A 145 12.05 -6.13 12.06
C THR A 145 12.31 -4.63 12.19
N LEU A 146 11.41 -3.79 11.68
CA LEU A 146 11.56 -2.34 11.83
C LEU A 146 11.25 -1.94 13.26
N SER A 147 12.01 -1.04 13.86
CA SER A 147 11.68 -0.54 15.20
C SER A 147 10.33 0.20 15.20
N PRO A 148 9.50 0.11 16.26
CA PRO A 148 8.33 0.96 16.42
C PRO A 148 8.74 2.43 16.37
N GLY A 149 8.13 3.20 15.50
CA GLY A 149 8.38 4.63 15.33
C GLY A 149 7.08 5.35 14.98
N SER A 150 7.13 6.68 14.96
CA SER A 150 5.97 7.54 14.63
C SER A 150 5.74 7.69 13.12
N CYS A 151 6.17 6.70 12.32
CA CYS A 151 6.01 6.78 10.87
C CYS A 151 4.55 6.59 10.46
N ARG A 152 4.13 7.32 9.43
CA ARG A 152 2.84 7.09 8.76
C ARG A 152 2.95 5.82 7.94
N LEU A 153 2.25 4.78 8.39
CA LEU A 153 2.19 3.50 7.72
C LEU A 153 1.00 3.47 6.74
N THR A 154 1.31 3.23 5.46
CA THR A 154 0.34 2.95 4.40
C THR A 154 0.46 1.48 4.02
N VAL A 155 -0.66 0.76 4.03
CA VAL A 155 -0.72 -0.64 3.60
C VAL A 155 -1.71 -0.76 2.44
N ASN A 156 -1.26 -1.37 1.34
CA ASN A 156 -2.10 -1.66 0.20
C ASN A 156 -2.22 -3.18 -0.02
N LEU A 157 -3.44 -3.70 0.09
CA LEU A 157 -3.74 -5.13 0.13
C LEU A 157 -3.91 -5.79 -1.25
N VAL A 158 -3.76 -5.05 -2.36
CA VAL A 158 -4.03 -5.49 -3.76
C VAL A 158 -3.46 -6.86 -4.14
N TYR A 159 -2.31 -7.29 -3.60
CA TYR A 159 -1.68 -8.57 -3.97
C TYR A 159 -1.45 -9.52 -2.80
N ILE A 160 -1.92 -9.17 -1.61
CA ILE A 160 -1.78 -10.03 -0.43
C ILE A 160 -2.53 -11.36 -0.60
N LEU A 161 -3.64 -11.34 -1.36
CA LEU A 161 -4.57 -12.46 -1.47
C LEU A 161 -4.42 -13.28 -2.76
N PHE A 162 -3.81 -12.72 -3.81
CA PHE A 162 -3.64 -13.36 -5.12
C PHE A 162 -2.82 -14.67 -5.12
N GLY A 163 -2.22 -15.05 -3.99
CA GLY A 163 -1.40 -16.27 -3.87
C GLY A 163 -1.71 -17.12 -2.64
N LEU A 164 -2.74 -16.78 -1.86
CA LEU A 164 -3.13 -17.58 -0.71
C LEU A 164 -4.24 -18.57 -1.14
N PRO A 165 -4.06 -19.88 -0.91
CA PRO A 165 -5.15 -20.83 -1.08
C PRO A 165 -6.36 -20.41 -0.24
N LEU A 166 -7.57 -20.52 -0.78
CA LEU A 166 -8.84 -20.14 -0.13
C LEU A 166 -9.03 -20.73 1.28
N ASP A 167 -8.33 -21.83 1.61
CA ASP A 167 -8.36 -22.48 2.92
C ASP A 167 -7.64 -21.69 4.05
N THR A 168 -7.00 -20.56 3.73
CA THR A 168 -6.23 -19.73 4.69
C THR A 168 -7.05 -18.68 5.45
N PHE A 169 -8.38 -18.74 5.41
CA PHE A 169 -9.24 -17.80 6.17
C PHE A 169 -8.94 -17.80 7.69
N SER A 170 -8.55 -18.95 8.25
CA SER A 170 -8.09 -19.03 9.64
C SER A 170 -6.77 -18.26 9.88
N GLU A 171 -5.85 -18.31 8.92
CA GLU A 171 -4.61 -17.53 8.95
C GLU A 171 -4.90 -16.04 8.82
N TYR A 172 -5.86 -15.63 7.96
CA TYR A 172 -6.28 -14.24 7.81
C TYR A 172 -6.63 -13.59 9.15
N LYS A 173 -7.54 -14.18 9.94
CA LYS A 173 -7.93 -13.63 11.25
C LYS A 173 -6.76 -13.54 12.23
N SER A 174 -5.89 -14.55 12.24
CA SER A 174 -4.68 -14.52 13.09
C SER A 174 -3.72 -13.40 12.68
N ASN A 175 -3.65 -13.09 11.38
CA ASN A 175 -2.79 -12.05 10.81
C ASN A 175 -3.36 -10.64 10.99
N LEU A 176 -4.68 -10.49 11.14
CA LEU A 176 -5.27 -9.20 11.49
C LEU A 176 -4.78 -8.66 12.84
N LEU A 177 -4.35 -9.54 13.77
CA LEU A 177 -3.72 -9.10 15.01
C LEU A 177 -2.45 -8.28 14.77
N LEU A 178 -1.78 -8.44 13.63
CA LEU A 178 -0.63 -7.62 13.24
C LEU A 178 -1.01 -6.14 13.06
N PHE A 179 -2.23 -5.87 12.56
CA PHE A 179 -2.75 -4.53 12.35
C PHE A 179 -3.02 -3.82 13.69
N ARG A 180 -3.22 -4.58 14.77
CA ARG A 180 -3.33 -4.03 16.14
C ARG A 180 -1.98 -3.68 16.75
N GLN A 181 -0.90 -4.32 16.30
CA GLN A 181 0.45 -4.10 16.82
C GLN A 181 1.09 -2.81 16.31
N ARG A 182 0.64 -2.32 15.14
CA ARG A 182 1.20 -1.15 14.47
C ARG A 182 0.11 -0.16 14.08
N PRO A 183 0.28 1.14 14.36
CA PRO A 183 -0.68 2.13 13.91
C PRO A 183 -0.63 2.28 12.39
N ILE A 184 -1.61 1.71 11.70
CA ILE A 184 -1.80 1.89 10.25
C ILE A 184 -2.56 3.19 10.05
N HIS A 185 -1.97 4.11 9.29
CA HIS A 185 -2.56 5.43 9.04
C HIS A 185 -3.48 5.41 7.82
N LYS A 186 -3.04 4.76 6.74
CA LYS A 186 -3.77 4.62 5.48
C LYS A 186 -3.85 3.14 5.09
N LEU A 187 -5.04 2.71 4.70
CA LEU A 187 -5.31 1.35 4.23
C LEU A 187 -5.98 1.43 2.86
N ILE A 188 -5.42 0.68 1.91
CA ILE A 188 -5.94 0.56 0.55
C ILE A 188 -6.41 -0.88 0.36
N VAL A 189 -7.68 -1.00 0.02
CA VAL A 189 -8.40 -2.25 -0.18
C VAL A 189 -8.95 -2.23 -1.59
N VAL A 190 -8.53 -3.20 -2.39
CA VAL A 190 -8.98 -3.31 -3.77
C VAL A 190 -9.70 -4.64 -3.90
N LYS A 191 -10.91 -4.59 -4.46
CA LYS A 191 -11.72 -5.79 -4.64
C LYS A 191 -10.99 -6.75 -5.56
N ASP A 192 -10.88 -8.00 -5.11
CA ASP A 192 -10.43 -9.11 -5.93
C ASP A 192 -11.45 -10.24 -5.80
N GLN A 193 -12.10 -10.58 -6.92
CA GLN A 193 -13.22 -11.52 -7.00
C GLN A 193 -14.31 -11.21 -5.97
N ASP A 194 -14.34 -11.94 -4.84
CA ASP A 194 -15.33 -11.83 -3.78
C ASP A 194 -14.83 -11.11 -2.52
N TRP A 195 -13.54 -10.77 -2.45
CA TRP A 195 -12.94 -10.11 -1.30
C TRP A 195 -12.86 -8.59 -1.49
N PRO A 196 -13.10 -7.78 -0.44
CA PRO A 196 -13.53 -8.19 0.90
C PRO A 196 -15.05 -8.39 0.99
N SER A 197 -15.46 -9.41 1.76
CA SER A 197 -16.82 -9.50 2.30
C SER A 197 -17.08 -8.41 3.35
N LYS A 198 -18.35 -8.25 3.73
CA LYS A 198 -18.78 -7.36 4.83
C LYS A 198 -18.02 -7.67 6.12
N GLU A 199 -17.96 -8.95 6.49
CA GLU A 199 -17.33 -9.45 7.72
C GLU A 199 -15.82 -9.25 7.68
N GLU A 200 -15.20 -9.48 6.53
CA GLU A 200 -13.75 -9.33 6.36
C GLU A 200 -13.31 -7.87 6.47
N LEU A 201 -14.07 -6.95 5.86
CA LEU A 201 -13.83 -5.52 6.00
C LEU A 201 -14.07 -5.05 7.44
N ALA A 202 -15.10 -5.58 8.12
CA ALA A 202 -15.37 -5.26 9.52
C ALA A 202 -14.24 -5.71 10.44
N ASP A 203 -13.80 -6.96 10.31
CA ASP A 203 -12.67 -7.52 11.07
C ASP A 203 -11.39 -6.71 10.83
N LEU A 204 -11.16 -6.26 9.58
CA LEU A 204 -10.02 -5.42 9.20
C LEU A 204 -10.07 -4.03 9.85
N LEU A 205 -11.21 -3.33 9.80
CA LEU A 205 -11.37 -2.03 10.45
C LEU A 205 -11.23 -2.13 11.97
N GLN A 206 -11.80 -3.16 12.59
CA GLN A 206 -11.65 -3.43 14.03
C GLN A 206 -10.21 -3.78 14.46
N SER A 207 -9.35 -4.09 13.49
CA SER A 207 -7.95 -4.40 13.74
C SER A 207 -7.04 -3.19 13.52
N ALA A 208 -7.43 -2.23 12.68
CA ALA A 208 -6.65 -1.05 12.35
C ALA A 208 -7.12 0.20 13.13
N LEU A 209 -6.95 0.22 14.46
CA LEU A 209 -7.54 1.25 15.32
C LEU A 209 -7.03 2.69 15.07
N ALA A 210 -5.81 2.83 14.53
CA ALA A 210 -5.21 4.12 14.21
C ALA A 210 -5.56 4.62 12.79
N LEU A 211 -6.41 3.88 12.06
CA LEU A 211 -6.74 4.16 10.68
C LEU A 211 -7.50 5.49 10.56
N LYS A 212 -6.99 6.34 9.67
CA LYS A 212 -7.58 7.65 9.34
C LYS A 212 -8.03 7.73 7.89
N ILE A 213 -7.35 7.02 6.99
CA ILE A 213 -7.61 7.06 5.56
C ILE A 213 -7.93 5.65 5.08
N LEU A 214 -9.15 5.45 4.59
CA LEU A 214 -9.54 4.22 3.91
C LEU A 214 -9.75 4.49 2.43
N VAL A 215 -9.17 3.64 1.59
CA VAL A 215 -9.37 3.64 0.15
C VAL A 215 -9.97 2.30 -0.24
N LEU A 216 -11.15 2.32 -0.84
CA LEU A 216 -11.84 1.15 -1.39
C LEU A 216 -11.86 1.29 -2.91
N SER A 217 -11.29 0.33 -3.63
CA SER A 217 -11.30 0.31 -5.10
C SER A 217 -12.02 -0.93 -5.63
N GLY A 218 -12.89 -0.79 -6.63
CA GLY A 218 -13.58 -1.93 -7.25
C GLY A 218 -14.69 -2.54 -6.37
N VAL A 219 -14.94 -1.99 -5.18
CA VAL A 219 -15.89 -2.56 -4.20
C VAL A 219 -17.32 -2.21 -4.58
N THR A 220 -18.24 -3.17 -4.39
CA THR A 220 -19.68 -2.92 -4.52
C THR A 220 -20.21 -2.35 -3.22
N ILE A 221 -20.61 -1.08 -3.23
CA ILE A 221 -21.22 -0.43 -2.09
C ILE A 221 -22.68 -0.87 -2.00
N THR A 222 -23.00 -1.58 -0.92
CA THR A 222 -24.36 -1.97 -0.54
C THR A 222 -24.70 -1.31 0.79
N HIS A 223 -25.99 -1.27 1.13
CA HIS A 223 -26.42 -0.83 2.46
C HIS A 223 -25.74 -1.64 3.57
N ASP A 224 -25.63 -2.95 3.40
CA ASP A 224 -24.97 -3.83 4.36
C ASP A 224 -23.47 -3.56 4.50
N LEU A 225 -22.78 -3.20 3.41
CA LEU A 225 -21.39 -2.78 3.47
C LEU A 225 -21.24 -1.45 4.23
N LEU A 226 -22.16 -0.49 4.02
CA LEU A 226 -22.12 0.78 4.75
C LEU A 226 -22.30 0.60 6.27
N GLN A 227 -23.02 -0.44 6.70
CA GLN A 227 -23.13 -0.77 8.13
C GLN A 227 -21.80 -1.18 8.77
N VAL A 228 -20.82 -1.63 7.97
CA VAL A 228 -19.47 -2.01 8.47
C VAL A 228 -18.74 -0.85 9.13
N PHE A 229 -19.08 0.38 8.75
CA PHE A 229 -18.54 1.61 9.34
C PHE A 229 -19.15 1.96 10.70
N THR A 230 -20.15 1.20 11.15
CA THR A 230 -20.72 1.38 12.49
C THR A 230 -19.84 0.67 13.51
N PRO A 231 -19.38 1.34 14.58
CA PRO A 231 -18.73 0.67 15.68
C PRO A 231 -19.63 -0.44 16.25
N PRO A 232 -19.08 -1.62 16.59
CA PRO A 232 -19.88 -2.68 17.19
C PRO A 232 -20.48 -2.20 18.52
N SER A 233 -21.78 -2.43 18.73
CA SER A 233 -22.46 -2.09 19.97
C SER A 233 -21.83 -2.83 21.14
N LEU A 234 -21.20 -2.08 22.05
CA LEU A 234 -20.65 -2.65 23.28
C LEU A 234 -21.78 -3.26 24.11
N PRO A 235 -21.66 -4.52 24.58
CA PRO A 235 -22.59 -5.04 25.56
C PRO A 235 -22.51 -4.19 26.83
N THR A 236 -23.67 -3.77 27.34
CA THR A 236 -23.87 -2.81 28.43
C THR A 236 -23.18 -3.18 29.75
N SER A 237 -22.62 -4.39 29.85
CA SER A 237 -21.99 -4.96 31.05
C SER A 237 -20.47 -4.80 31.12
N SER A 238 -19.76 -4.39 30.06
CA SER A 238 -18.30 -4.22 30.10
C SER A 238 -17.86 -2.75 30.04
N GLN A 239 -18.08 -2.02 31.14
CA GLN A 239 -17.73 -0.59 31.29
C GLN A 239 -16.23 -0.26 31.15
N ASN A 240 -15.33 -1.24 30.98
CA ASN A 240 -13.88 -1.02 31.01
C ASN A 240 -13.13 -1.39 29.71
N ALA A 241 -13.82 -1.84 28.66
CA ALA A 241 -13.17 -2.04 27.37
C ALA A 241 -13.53 -0.87 26.46
N ALA A 242 -12.66 0.14 26.40
CA ALA A 242 -12.67 1.10 25.30
C ALA A 242 -12.31 0.32 24.03
N THR A 243 -13.27 -0.37 23.43
CA THR A 243 -13.10 -1.03 22.14
C THR A 243 -12.97 0.07 21.11
N GLY A 244 -11.72 0.41 20.77
CA GLY A 244 -11.47 1.36 19.71
C GLY A 244 -12.12 0.86 18.42
N PHE A 245 -12.76 1.77 17.69
CA PHE A 245 -13.09 1.62 16.29
C PHE A 245 -12.42 2.79 15.56
N PRO A 246 -11.86 2.60 14.36
CA PRO A 246 -11.16 3.68 13.67
C PRO A 246 -12.08 4.87 13.43
N LYS A 247 -11.52 6.07 13.55
CA LYS A 247 -12.21 7.32 13.21
C LYS A 247 -11.65 7.82 11.88
N LEU A 248 -12.32 7.44 10.81
CA LEU A 248 -11.91 7.85 9.46
C LEU A 248 -12.05 9.37 9.31
N GLU A 249 -11.01 9.99 8.77
CA GLU A 249 -10.96 11.40 8.37
C GLU A 249 -11.05 11.52 6.84
N THR A 250 -10.69 10.45 6.11
CA THR A 250 -10.75 10.39 4.65
C THR A 250 -11.27 9.03 4.19
N LEU A 251 -12.25 9.06 3.29
CA LEU A 251 -12.78 7.89 2.60
C LEU A 251 -12.66 8.10 1.10
N GLU A 252 -11.98 7.20 0.40
CA GLU A 252 -11.88 7.24 -1.05
C GLU A 252 -12.53 6.00 -1.65
N LEU A 253 -13.52 6.20 -2.52
CA LEU A 253 -14.24 5.16 -3.24
C LEU A 253 -13.88 5.30 -4.72
N HIS A 254 -13.12 4.34 -5.24
CA HIS A 254 -12.63 4.32 -6.62
C HIS A 254 -13.19 3.13 -7.40
N ALA A 255 -13.56 3.31 -8.67
CA ALA A 255 -14.16 2.26 -9.49
C ALA A 255 -15.23 1.44 -8.73
N THR A 256 -15.99 2.10 -7.84
CA THR A 256 -16.96 1.41 -6.98
C THR A 256 -18.26 1.20 -7.73
N SER A 257 -19.03 0.18 -7.37
CA SER A 257 -20.36 -0.01 -7.95
C SER A 257 -21.44 0.16 -6.89
N PHE A 258 -22.53 0.82 -7.23
CA PHE A 258 -23.64 1.13 -6.35
C PHE A 258 -24.86 0.30 -6.75
N HIS A 259 -25.50 -0.32 -5.75
CA HIS A 259 -26.77 -1.00 -5.94
C HIS A 259 -27.86 0.00 -6.38
N PRO A 260 -28.81 -0.38 -7.26
CA PRO A 260 -29.79 0.53 -7.89
C PRO A 260 -30.68 1.32 -6.93
N GLU A 261 -30.85 0.86 -5.70
CA GLU A 261 -31.71 1.50 -4.71
C GLU A 261 -30.99 2.64 -3.98
N LEU A 262 -30.60 3.68 -4.72
CA LEU A 262 -29.84 4.84 -4.23
C LEU A 262 -30.47 5.51 -2.99
N LYS A 263 -31.80 5.44 -2.86
CA LYS A 263 -32.53 6.02 -1.72
C LYS A 263 -32.12 5.44 -0.37
N HIS A 264 -31.73 4.16 -0.32
CA HIS A 264 -31.30 3.50 0.91
C HIS A 264 -29.83 3.80 1.28
N PHE A 265 -29.07 4.43 0.38
CA PHE A 265 -27.68 4.80 0.69
C PHE A 265 -27.60 6.00 1.61
N ARG A 266 -28.61 6.89 1.60
CA ARG A 266 -28.64 8.06 2.48
C ARG A 266 -28.54 7.65 3.94
N ASP A 267 -29.38 6.72 4.39
CA ASP A 267 -29.37 6.24 5.77
C ASP A 267 -28.02 5.60 6.13
N GLY A 268 -27.43 4.84 5.20
CA GLY A 268 -26.11 4.24 5.38
C GLY A 268 -24.99 5.27 5.49
N PHE A 269 -24.99 6.31 4.65
CA PHE A 269 -24.01 7.38 4.69
C PHE A 269 -24.23 8.34 5.85
N ASP A 270 -25.48 8.63 6.24
CA ASP A 270 -25.79 9.42 7.44
C ASP A 270 -25.21 8.72 8.67
N ASN A 271 -25.40 7.40 8.78
CA ASN A 271 -24.82 6.61 9.84
C ASN A 271 -23.28 6.59 9.80
N LEU A 272 -22.68 6.49 8.60
CA LEU A 272 -21.23 6.58 8.42
C LEU A 272 -20.68 7.94 8.89
N LEU A 273 -21.32 9.04 8.49
CA LEU A 273 -20.94 10.41 8.87
C LEU A 273 -21.17 10.70 10.35
N ALA A 274 -22.14 10.04 10.98
CA ALA A 274 -22.38 10.17 12.42
C ALA A 274 -21.25 9.54 13.26
N HIS A 275 -20.60 8.48 12.75
CA HIS A 275 -19.55 7.75 13.47
C HIS A 275 -18.12 8.17 13.07
N HIS A 276 -17.96 8.76 11.89
CA HIS A 276 -16.66 9.15 11.35
C HIS A 276 -16.60 10.65 11.04
N PRO A 277 -15.61 11.39 11.57
CA PRO A 277 -15.44 12.82 11.31
C PRO A 277 -14.82 13.08 9.93
N LEU A 278 -15.44 12.58 8.86
CA LEU A 278 -14.92 12.70 7.50
C LEU A 278 -14.72 14.16 7.11
N GLN A 279 -13.47 14.51 6.78
CA GLN A 279 -13.09 15.81 6.25
C GLN A 279 -12.98 15.79 4.73
N ARG A 280 -12.63 14.63 4.18
CA ARG A 280 -12.40 14.43 2.75
C ARG A 280 -13.08 13.17 2.27
N MET A 281 -13.71 13.24 1.09
CA MET A 281 -14.21 12.08 0.39
C MET A 281 -13.91 12.17 -1.10
N VAL A 282 -13.50 11.04 -1.68
CA VAL A 282 -13.42 10.87 -3.14
C VAL A 282 -14.46 9.85 -3.54
N LEU A 283 -15.26 10.16 -4.55
CA LEU A 283 -16.29 9.28 -5.10
C LEU A 283 -16.08 9.11 -6.61
N ALA A 284 -15.81 7.89 -7.02
CA ALA A 284 -15.76 7.44 -8.41
C ALA A 284 -16.37 6.05 -8.51
N GLY A 285 -17.33 5.89 -9.42
CA GLY A 285 -18.04 4.63 -9.52
C GLY A 285 -19.15 4.61 -10.56
N THR A 286 -19.90 3.52 -10.54
CA THR A 286 -21.00 3.23 -11.45
C THR A 286 -22.25 2.79 -10.68
N THR A 287 -23.42 2.95 -11.25
CA THR A 287 -24.69 2.41 -10.75
C THR A 287 -25.14 1.27 -11.66
N TRP A 288 -25.77 0.24 -11.10
CA TRP A 288 -26.40 -0.80 -11.90
C TRP A 288 -27.85 -0.45 -12.20
N LEU A 289 -28.25 -0.51 -13.45
CA LEU A 289 -29.66 -0.43 -13.86
C LEU A 289 -30.31 -1.82 -13.79
N LEU A 290 -31.44 -1.90 -13.08
CA LEU A 290 -32.32 -3.06 -13.18
C LEU A 290 -33.44 -2.80 -14.19
N PRO A 291 -33.85 -3.79 -15.00
CA PRO A 291 -33.40 -5.20 -14.99
C PRO A 291 -32.22 -5.49 -15.93
N THR A 292 -31.70 -4.50 -16.66
CA THR A 292 -30.74 -4.72 -17.76
C THR A 292 -29.35 -5.16 -17.29
N LEU A 293 -29.03 -4.96 -16.00
CA LEU A 293 -27.70 -5.17 -15.42
C LEU A 293 -26.62 -4.35 -16.13
N GLU A 294 -27.01 -3.24 -16.77
CA GLU A 294 -26.07 -2.29 -17.35
C GLU A 294 -25.49 -1.41 -16.25
N SER A 295 -24.16 -1.28 -16.25
CA SER A 295 -23.43 -0.39 -15.34
C SER A 295 -23.28 0.97 -16.01
N LEU A 296 -23.96 1.99 -15.48
CA LEU A 296 -23.79 3.37 -15.92
C LEU A 296 -22.82 4.12 -15.00
N PRO A 297 -21.92 4.96 -15.53
CA PRO A 297 -21.14 5.87 -14.71
C PRO A 297 -22.07 6.68 -13.79
N LEU A 298 -21.64 6.92 -12.54
CA LEU A 298 -22.26 7.97 -11.74
C LEU A 298 -22.12 9.30 -12.49
N GLU A 299 -23.13 10.15 -12.37
CA GLU A 299 -23.15 11.48 -12.95
C GLU A 299 -23.04 12.53 -11.84
N LYS A 300 -22.58 13.73 -12.21
CA LYS A 300 -22.30 14.79 -11.23
C LYS A 300 -23.58 15.33 -10.58
N ASP A 301 -24.68 15.27 -11.31
CA ASP A 301 -26.03 15.69 -10.93
C ASP A 301 -26.86 14.56 -10.28
N ASP A 302 -26.25 13.39 -10.04
CA ASP A 302 -26.88 12.36 -9.23
C ASP A 302 -27.16 12.87 -7.82
N GLU A 303 -28.39 12.60 -7.35
CA GLU A 303 -28.90 13.08 -6.05
C GLU A 303 -27.98 12.73 -4.87
N ILE A 304 -27.27 11.59 -4.92
CA ILE A 304 -26.33 11.17 -3.88
C ILE A 304 -25.02 11.96 -3.92
N VAL A 305 -24.56 12.35 -5.11
CA VAL A 305 -23.32 13.11 -5.31
C VAL A 305 -23.50 14.52 -4.76
N ASP A 306 -24.59 15.18 -5.13
CA ASP A 306 -24.93 16.50 -4.59
C ASP A 306 -25.13 16.45 -3.06
N TRP A 307 -25.84 15.44 -2.56
CA TRP A 307 -26.06 15.28 -1.12
C TRP A 307 -24.76 15.07 -0.33
N LEU A 308 -23.82 14.26 -0.82
CA LEU A 308 -22.52 14.04 -0.17
C LEU A 308 -21.66 15.31 -0.22
N LYS A 309 -21.69 16.02 -1.35
CA LYS A 309 -20.94 17.26 -1.55
C LYS A 309 -21.36 18.36 -0.57
N ASP A 310 -22.63 18.44 -0.22
CA ASP A 310 -23.14 19.42 0.74
C ASP A 310 -22.75 19.10 2.20
N ARG A 311 -22.39 17.85 2.50
CA ARG A 311 -22.11 17.38 3.87
C ARG A 311 -20.64 17.15 4.17
N ILE A 312 -19.80 16.99 3.15
CA ILE A 312 -18.38 16.65 3.31
C ILE A 312 -17.53 17.84 2.86
N PRO A 313 -16.71 18.46 3.75
CA PRO A 313 -15.99 19.70 3.44
C PRO A 313 -15.10 19.64 2.20
N GLN A 314 -14.39 18.52 1.99
CA GLN A 314 -13.52 18.30 0.85
C GLN A 314 -14.01 17.11 0.03
N PHE A 315 -15.15 17.30 -0.64
CA PHE A 315 -15.72 16.31 -1.54
C PHE A 315 -15.17 16.44 -2.96
N TYR A 316 -14.71 15.33 -3.52
CA TYR A 316 -14.22 15.22 -4.89
C TYR A 316 -14.97 14.10 -5.62
N PHE A 317 -15.50 14.44 -6.79
CA PHE A 317 -16.17 13.49 -7.68
C PHE A 317 -15.30 13.26 -8.92
N SER A 318 -15.08 12.00 -9.29
CA SER A 318 -14.43 11.61 -10.54
C SER A 318 -15.44 10.90 -11.43
N ALA A 319 -15.67 11.47 -12.62
CA ALA A 319 -16.54 10.89 -13.64
C ALA A 319 -15.86 9.75 -14.41
N GLU A 320 -14.58 9.49 -14.18
CA GLU A 320 -13.84 8.40 -14.82
C GLU A 320 -13.90 7.15 -13.94
N PRO A 321 -14.81 6.19 -14.22
CA PRO A 321 -14.98 5.00 -13.38
C PRO A 321 -13.78 4.04 -13.45
N GLY A 322 -12.89 4.23 -14.43
CA GLY A 322 -11.72 3.38 -14.67
C GLY A 322 -10.47 3.78 -13.90
N ASP A 323 -10.44 4.93 -13.24
CA ASP A 323 -9.28 5.34 -12.45
C ASP A 323 -9.23 4.55 -11.14
N MET A 324 -8.65 3.35 -11.20
CA MET A 324 -8.46 2.50 -10.04
C MET A 324 -7.49 3.16 -9.07
N ALA A 325 -7.75 3.06 -7.77
CA ALA A 325 -6.81 3.53 -6.76
C ALA A 325 -5.46 2.78 -6.78
N THR A 326 -5.34 1.73 -7.59
CA THR A 326 -4.09 0.98 -7.81
C THR A 326 -2.95 1.83 -8.37
N HIS A 327 -3.22 3.06 -8.82
CA HIS A 327 -2.24 3.96 -9.41
C HIS A 327 -1.47 4.82 -8.39
N TYR A 328 -1.71 4.69 -7.07
CA TYR A 328 -0.96 5.38 -6.01
C TYR A 328 0.48 4.85 -5.89
N GLY A 329 1.29 5.07 -6.93
CA GLY A 329 2.64 4.57 -7.05
C GLY A 329 3.04 4.19 -8.47
N MET A 330 2.22 4.47 -9.49
CA MET A 330 2.67 4.37 -10.87
C MET A 330 3.86 5.30 -11.07
N TRP A 331 5.01 4.65 -11.01
CA TRP A 331 6.35 5.09 -11.28
C TRP A 331 6.38 6.18 -12.36
N GLN A 332 6.44 7.44 -11.94
CA GLN A 332 6.88 8.50 -12.84
C GLN A 332 8.41 8.45 -12.79
N LEU A 333 9.02 8.06 -13.92
CA LEU A 333 10.45 8.24 -14.09
C LEU A 333 10.78 9.68 -13.70
N TRP A 334 11.80 9.88 -12.86
CA TRP A 334 12.36 11.23 -12.74
C TRP A 334 12.87 11.58 -14.13
N ASP A 335 12.30 12.63 -14.74
CA ASP A 335 12.92 13.25 -15.91
C ASP A 335 14.32 13.70 -15.47
N VAL A 336 15.36 13.11 -16.09
CA VAL A 336 16.77 13.41 -15.80
C VAL A 336 17.23 14.58 -16.65
#